data_AF-A0A3C2DVC6-F1
#
_entry.id   AF-A0A3C2DVC6-F1
#
_cell.length_a   1.000
_cell.length_b   1.000
_cell.length_c   1.000
_cell.angle_alpha   90.00
_cell.angle_beta   90.00
_cell.angle_gamma   90.00
#
_symmetry.space_group_name_H-M   'P 1'
#
loop_
_entity.id
_entity.type
_entity.pdbx_description
1 polymer ?
#
loop_
_entity_poly.entity_id
_entity_poly.type
_entity_poly.pdbx_seq_one_letter_code
_entity_poly.pdbx_strand_id
1 'polypeptide(L)'
;LSAAVASTVQNNKLRIAAVSVGDGSAVVMKYKYKTYVVGCGGNYFSGSAVCDIINTLGSSNVDYIILPEDSEKSLSGVRRVTETYRTASAITANDRIKDRFSFASNVSLNGNSAETVDGKLKITVRDNCVDVIFGESRSEIYFGDVKDGSDAGLLICRGLTGYEKSDIILVSTDKTDIGELPSQKVILTSQNGTVLFTLSHNGKMTYRRMA
;
A
#
# COMPACT_ATOMS: atom_id res chain seq x y z
N LEU A 1 -20.15 21.62 -14.80
CA LEU A 1 -19.91 20.22 -14.38
C LEU A 1 -18.49 19.99 -13.80
N SER A 2 -17.91 20.95 -13.07
CA SER A 2 -16.46 21.25 -13.24
C SER A 2 -15.49 20.88 -12.10
N ALA A 3 -15.95 20.40 -10.94
CA ALA A 3 -15.04 20.04 -9.83
C ALA A 3 -15.55 18.83 -9.04
N ALA A 4 -16.86 18.78 -8.77
CA ALA A 4 -17.50 17.65 -8.10
C ALA A 4 -17.41 16.34 -8.91
N VAL A 5 -17.48 16.42 -10.25
CA VAL A 5 -17.29 15.26 -11.14
C VAL A 5 -15.82 14.83 -11.14
N ALA A 6 -14.88 15.78 -11.17
CA ALA A 6 -13.45 15.46 -11.11
C ALA A 6 -13.05 14.84 -9.75
N SER A 7 -13.63 15.31 -8.64
CA SER A 7 -13.40 14.72 -7.32
C SER A 7 -14.04 13.34 -7.18
N THR A 8 -15.26 13.12 -7.70
CA THR A 8 -15.86 11.78 -7.73
C THR A 8 -15.10 10.80 -8.63
N VAL A 9 -14.60 11.25 -9.79
CA VAL A 9 -13.76 10.44 -10.68
C VAL A 9 -12.41 10.11 -10.04
N GLN A 10 -11.79 11.05 -9.30
CA GLN A 10 -10.58 10.76 -8.53
C GLN A 10 -10.84 9.82 -7.34
N ASN A 11 -11.96 9.98 -6.66
CA ASN A 11 -12.33 9.16 -5.49
C ASN A 11 -12.68 7.71 -5.88
N ASN A 12 -13.04 7.46 -7.13
CA ASN A 12 -13.30 6.11 -7.65
C ASN A 12 -12.05 5.39 -8.17
N LYS A 13 -10.85 5.94 -7.96
CA LYS A 13 -9.58 5.29 -8.30
C LYS A 13 -8.87 4.83 -7.04
N LEU A 14 -8.20 3.69 -7.13
CA LEU A 14 -7.28 3.24 -6.10
C LEU A 14 -5.90 3.86 -6.38
N ARG A 15 -5.38 4.61 -5.41
CA ARG A 15 -4.02 5.13 -5.43
C ARG A 15 -3.15 4.24 -4.56
N ILE A 16 -1.98 3.84 -5.07
CA ILE A 16 -1.01 3.02 -4.35
C ILE A 16 0.34 3.70 -4.47
N ALA A 17 0.93 4.11 -3.36
CA ALA A 17 2.28 4.62 -3.32
C ALA A 17 3.09 3.77 -2.34
N ALA A 18 4.32 3.49 -2.68
CA ALA A 18 5.17 2.68 -1.85
C ALA A 18 6.54 3.28 -1.70
N VAL A 19 7.14 3.02 -0.54
CA VAL A 19 8.26 3.76 -0.03
C VAL A 19 9.12 2.88 0.87
N SER A 20 10.44 3.07 0.76
CA SER A 20 11.41 2.54 1.71
C SER A 20 11.87 3.68 2.62
N VAL A 21 11.90 3.44 3.93
CA VAL A 21 12.24 4.43 4.98
C VAL A 21 13.52 4.08 5.73
N GLY A 22 14.42 3.32 5.11
CA GLY A 22 15.74 2.97 5.65
C GLY A 22 15.70 1.85 6.71
N ASP A 23 14.72 1.85 7.61
CA ASP A 23 14.44 0.73 8.55
C ASP A 23 13.15 0.03 8.16
N GLY A 24 13.10 -0.46 6.92
CA GLY A 24 11.91 -1.10 6.37
C GLY A 24 11.18 -0.23 5.36
N SER A 25 9.95 -0.61 5.09
CA SER A 25 9.15 -0.05 4.01
C SER A 25 7.67 -0.04 4.33
N ALA A 26 6.93 0.74 3.56
CA ALA A 26 5.48 0.84 3.65
C ALA A 26 4.87 1.06 2.28
N VAL A 27 3.61 0.65 2.14
CA VAL A 27 2.75 0.96 1.00
C VAL A 27 1.52 1.68 1.52
N VAL A 28 1.33 2.92 1.09
CA VAL A 28 0.13 3.71 1.38
C VAL A 28 -0.84 3.57 0.22
N MET A 29 -2.06 3.14 0.52
CA MET A 29 -3.15 3.12 -0.43
C MET A 29 -4.24 4.11 -0.04
N LYS A 30 -4.86 4.73 -1.04
CA LYS A 30 -6.06 5.54 -0.85
C LYS A 30 -7.13 5.15 -1.84
N TYR A 31 -8.32 4.87 -1.32
CA TYR A 31 -9.52 4.66 -2.12
C TYR A 31 -10.67 5.42 -1.49
N LYS A 32 -11.33 6.28 -2.29
CA LYS A 32 -12.29 7.26 -1.80
C LYS A 32 -11.70 8.06 -0.63
N TYR A 33 -12.38 8.02 0.51
CA TYR A 33 -12.03 8.75 1.73
C TYR A 33 -11.23 7.89 2.73
N LYS A 34 -10.85 6.67 2.34
CA LYS A 34 -10.18 5.70 3.21
C LYS A 34 -8.70 5.59 2.87
N THR A 35 -7.87 5.66 3.91
CA THR A 35 -6.41 5.50 3.83
C THR A 35 -6.00 4.17 4.45
N TYR A 36 -5.17 3.42 3.73
CA TYR A 36 -4.66 2.12 4.14
C TYR A 36 -3.14 2.18 4.15
N VAL A 37 -2.49 1.64 5.18
CA VAL A 37 -1.03 1.60 5.29
C VAL A 37 -0.62 0.14 5.45
N VAL A 38 0.05 -0.41 4.46
CA VAL A 38 0.57 -1.79 4.43
C VAL A 38 2.04 -1.78 4.78
N GLY A 39 2.42 -2.47 5.84
CA GLY A 39 3.76 -2.29 6.41
C GLY A 39 3.93 -0.88 6.98
N CYS A 40 4.60 -0.75 8.11
CA CYS A 40 4.70 0.53 8.82
C CYS A 40 6.13 1.10 8.85
N GLY A 41 7.07 0.54 8.08
CA GLY A 41 8.41 1.13 7.93
C GLY A 41 9.26 1.19 9.20
N GLY A 42 9.06 0.28 10.15
CA GLY A 42 9.88 0.19 11.36
C GLY A 42 9.86 1.45 12.22
N ASN A 43 10.97 1.77 12.88
CA ASN A 43 11.02 2.89 13.84
C ASN A 43 11.08 4.27 13.20
N TYR A 44 11.46 4.39 11.92
CA TYR A 44 11.61 5.67 11.22
C TYR A 44 10.31 6.15 10.56
N PHE A 45 9.14 5.93 11.17
CA PHE A 45 7.87 6.37 10.59
C PHE A 45 7.59 7.87 10.79
N SER A 46 7.93 8.45 11.95
CA SER A 46 7.65 9.88 12.22
C SER A 46 8.62 10.80 11.46
N GLY A 47 8.08 11.75 10.70
CA GLY A 47 8.86 12.63 9.82
C GLY A 47 9.40 11.95 8.56
N SER A 48 8.85 10.80 8.20
CA SER A 48 9.30 10.00 7.07
C SER A 48 8.51 10.27 5.79
N ALA A 49 9.05 9.79 4.68
CA ALA A 49 8.38 9.78 3.39
C ALA A 49 7.00 9.08 3.41
N VAL A 50 6.69 8.24 4.42
CA VAL A 50 5.32 7.69 4.58
C VAL A 50 4.32 8.78 4.94
N CYS A 51 4.69 9.70 5.84
CA CYS A 51 3.86 10.84 6.21
C CYS A 51 3.64 11.78 5.02
N ASP A 52 4.70 12.03 4.24
CA ASP A 52 4.62 12.86 3.03
C ASP A 52 3.67 12.28 1.98
N ILE A 53 3.65 10.95 1.84
CA ILE A 53 2.71 10.25 0.97
C ILE A 53 1.28 10.39 1.47
N ILE A 54 1.03 10.14 2.76
CA ILE A 54 -0.30 10.28 3.37
C ILE A 54 -0.83 11.71 3.13
N ASN A 55 0.01 12.71 3.37
CA ASN A 55 -0.31 14.13 3.17
C ASN A 55 -0.54 14.46 1.69
N THR A 56 0.31 13.96 0.78
CA THR A 56 0.16 14.16 -0.68
C THR A 56 -1.11 13.53 -1.22
N LEU A 57 -1.53 12.41 -0.64
CA LEU A 57 -2.81 11.77 -0.96
C LEU A 57 -4.00 12.56 -0.37
N GLY A 58 -3.76 13.60 0.41
CA GLY A 58 -4.78 14.46 1.02
C GLY A 58 -5.50 13.78 2.17
N SER A 59 -4.78 12.96 2.94
CA SER A 59 -5.33 12.23 4.08
C SER A 59 -4.83 12.81 5.40
N SER A 60 -5.71 12.94 6.38
CA SER A 60 -5.39 13.41 7.74
C SER A 60 -5.49 12.30 8.80
N ASN A 61 -5.83 11.08 8.37
CA ASN A 61 -6.05 9.92 9.20
C ASN A 61 -5.67 8.65 8.46
N VAL A 62 -5.40 7.58 9.22
CA VAL A 62 -5.19 6.23 8.72
C VAL A 62 -6.41 5.41 9.09
N ASP A 63 -7.13 4.87 8.12
CA ASP A 63 -8.31 4.05 8.43
C ASP A 63 -7.90 2.63 8.76
N TYR A 64 -6.94 2.08 8.02
CA TYR A 64 -6.50 0.70 8.18
C TYR A 64 -4.98 0.61 8.19
N ILE A 65 -4.45 -0.05 9.20
CA ILE A 65 -3.09 -0.59 9.17
C ILE A 65 -3.17 -2.04 8.69
N ILE A 66 -2.34 -2.44 7.75
CA ILE A 66 -2.31 -3.80 7.19
C ILE A 66 -0.92 -4.37 7.46
N LEU A 67 -0.85 -5.46 8.21
CA LEU A 67 0.40 -6.11 8.56
C LEU A 67 0.44 -7.54 8.04
N PRO A 68 1.35 -7.86 7.10
CA PRO A 68 1.60 -9.24 6.67
C PRO A 68 2.30 -10.06 7.75
N GLU A 69 3.16 -9.43 8.56
CA GLU A 69 3.88 -10.08 9.66
C GLU A 69 3.78 -9.28 10.96
N ASP A 70 3.99 -9.96 12.08
CA ASP A 70 3.90 -9.43 13.45
C ASP A 70 5.26 -9.33 14.15
N SER A 71 6.34 -9.12 13.39
CA SER A 71 7.68 -8.90 13.92
C SER A 71 7.74 -7.65 14.81
N GLU A 72 8.66 -7.62 15.79
CA GLU A 72 8.82 -6.45 16.67
C GLU A 72 9.14 -5.16 15.88
N LYS A 73 9.82 -5.27 14.73
CA LYS A 73 10.04 -4.17 13.78
C LYS A 73 8.73 -3.69 13.15
N SER A 74 7.87 -4.61 12.72
CA SER A 74 6.54 -4.27 12.19
C SER A 74 5.66 -3.61 13.26
N LEU A 75 5.66 -4.15 14.48
CA LEU A 75 4.89 -3.61 15.62
C LEU A 75 5.39 -2.23 16.09
N SER A 76 6.70 -1.98 16.05
CA SER A 76 7.24 -0.65 16.38
C SER A 76 6.77 0.41 15.39
N GLY A 77 6.71 0.08 14.11
CA GLY A 77 6.10 0.95 13.09
C GLY A 77 4.62 1.24 13.35
N VAL A 78 3.83 0.23 13.74
CA VAL A 78 2.41 0.43 14.12
C VAL A 78 2.30 1.47 15.23
N ARG A 79 3.13 1.35 16.27
CA ARG A 79 3.13 2.29 17.38
C ARG A 79 3.33 3.72 16.89
N ARG A 80 4.32 3.94 16.01
CA ARG A 80 4.58 5.27 15.43
C ARG A 80 3.44 5.80 14.57
N VAL A 81 2.78 4.93 13.79
CA VAL A 81 1.59 5.33 13.02
C VAL A 81 0.48 5.80 13.96
N THR A 82 0.20 5.02 15.01
CA THR A 82 -0.86 5.33 15.97
C THR A 82 -0.56 6.53 16.87
N GLU A 83 0.72 6.85 17.09
CA GLU A 83 1.15 8.08 17.77
C GLU A 83 0.93 9.33 16.90
N THR A 84 1.02 9.17 15.57
CA THR A 84 0.98 10.30 14.61
C THR A 84 -0.41 10.54 14.03
N TYR A 85 -1.14 9.47 13.71
CA TYR A 85 -2.43 9.52 13.05
C TYR A 85 -3.48 8.78 13.87
N ARG A 86 -4.71 9.29 13.85
CA ARG A 86 -5.85 8.53 14.33
C ARG A 86 -6.04 7.31 13.45
N THR A 87 -5.93 6.12 14.05
CA THR A 87 -6.10 4.83 13.37
C THR A 87 -7.43 4.18 13.72
N ALA A 88 -8.22 3.81 12.71
CA ALA A 88 -9.53 3.19 12.93
C ALA A 88 -9.44 1.68 13.17
N SER A 89 -8.64 0.92 12.42
CA SER A 89 -8.53 -0.53 12.56
C SER A 89 -7.21 -1.10 12.02
N ALA A 90 -6.96 -2.39 12.28
CA ALA A 90 -5.84 -3.13 11.70
C ALA A 90 -6.26 -4.49 11.11
N ILE A 91 -5.69 -4.85 9.96
CA ILE A 91 -5.86 -6.11 9.23
C ILE A 91 -4.54 -6.86 9.31
N THR A 92 -4.58 -8.13 9.67
CA THR A 92 -3.35 -8.89 9.96
C THR A 92 -3.53 -10.37 9.62
N ALA A 93 -2.43 -11.04 9.23
CA ALA A 93 -2.40 -12.50 9.12
C ALA A 93 -2.52 -13.18 10.50
N ASN A 94 -2.14 -12.50 11.58
CA ASN A 94 -2.13 -13.01 12.95
C ASN A 94 -2.77 -12.02 13.94
N ASP A 95 -3.62 -12.49 14.85
CA ASP A 95 -4.44 -11.64 15.72
C ASP A 95 -3.64 -10.81 16.77
N ARG A 96 -2.33 -11.03 16.93
CA ARG A 96 -1.49 -10.40 17.98
C ARG A 96 -1.53 -8.88 18.04
N ILE A 97 -1.81 -8.18 16.94
CA ILE A 97 -1.90 -6.70 16.93
C ILE A 97 -3.13 -6.21 17.68
N LYS A 98 -4.24 -6.95 17.62
CA LYS A 98 -5.50 -6.59 18.30
C LYS A 98 -5.32 -6.58 19.82
N ASP A 99 -4.45 -7.45 20.34
CA ASP A 99 -4.18 -7.56 21.78
C ASP A 99 -3.20 -6.48 22.29
N ARG A 100 -2.35 -5.94 21.41
CA ARG A 100 -1.28 -4.99 21.78
C ARG A 100 -1.64 -3.52 21.54
N PHE A 101 -2.61 -3.23 20.68
CA PHE A 101 -2.99 -1.87 20.31
C PHE A 101 -4.50 -1.68 20.37
N SER A 102 -4.92 -0.58 20.99
CA SER A 102 -6.33 -0.18 21.01
C SER A 102 -6.64 0.75 19.84
N PHE A 103 -7.57 0.34 18.97
CA PHE A 103 -8.01 1.12 17.80
C PHE A 103 -9.33 1.85 18.05
N ALA A 104 -9.57 2.94 17.31
CA ALA A 104 -10.67 3.87 17.58
C ALA A 104 -12.08 3.39 17.20
N SER A 105 -12.22 2.36 16.36
CA SER A 105 -13.52 1.76 16.05
C SER A 105 -13.36 0.34 15.52
N ASN A 106 -14.17 -0.60 16.00
CA ASN A 106 -14.14 -1.99 15.53
C ASN A 106 -14.81 -2.09 14.16
N VAL A 107 -14.06 -1.94 13.06
CA VAL A 107 -14.53 -2.43 11.77
C VAL A 107 -14.52 -3.96 11.88
N SER A 108 -15.66 -4.61 11.58
CA SER A 108 -15.70 -6.07 11.50
C SER A 108 -14.83 -6.52 10.34
N LEU A 109 -13.68 -7.11 10.66
CA LEU A 109 -12.76 -7.67 9.70
C LEU A 109 -12.95 -9.19 9.74
N ASN A 110 -13.21 -9.80 8.58
CA ASN A 110 -13.31 -11.24 8.43
C ASN A 110 -11.88 -11.83 8.45
N GLY A 111 -11.29 -11.92 9.64
CA GLY A 111 -9.94 -12.44 9.86
C GLY A 111 -8.86 -11.58 9.17
N ASN A 112 -8.14 -12.20 8.24
CA ASN A 112 -7.02 -11.61 7.48
C ASN A 112 -7.45 -10.79 6.25
N SER A 113 -8.74 -10.45 6.12
CA SER A 113 -9.27 -9.77 4.95
C SER A 113 -10.18 -8.58 5.29
N ALA A 114 -10.21 -7.62 4.38
CA ALA A 114 -11.11 -6.47 4.41
C ALA A 114 -11.67 -6.22 3.01
N GLU A 115 -12.95 -5.89 2.96
CA GLU A 115 -13.63 -5.54 1.71
C GLU A 115 -14.43 -4.25 1.91
N THR A 116 -14.39 -3.36 0.93
CA THR A 116 -15.19 -2.13 0.97
C THR A 116 -16.67 -2.44 0.78
N VAL A 117 -17.54 -1.60 1.35
CA VAL A 117 -19.00 -1.77 1.27
C VAL A 117 -19.51 -1.86 -0.18
N ASP A 118 -18.83 -1.22 -1.12
CA ASP A 118 -19.18 -1.27 -2.54
C ASP A 118 -18.62 -2.49 -3.29
N GLY A 119 -17.93 -3.41 -2.61
CA GLY A 119 -17.35 -4.64 -3.16
C GLY A 119 -16.21 -4.42 -4.16
N LYS A 120 -15.73 -3.18 -4.33
CA LYS A 120 -14.77 -2.85 -5.38
C LYS A 120 -13.31 -3.03 -4.98
N LEU A 121 -13.02 -2.90 -3.69
CA LEU A 121 -11.69 -3.09 -3.14
C LEU A 121 -11.73 -4.22 -2.10
N LYS A 122 -10.97 -5.27 -2.37
CA LYS A 122 -10.73 -6.36 -1.44
C LYS A 122 -9.25 -6.48 -1.15
N ILE A 123 -8.91 -6.54 0.13
CA ILE A 123 -7.55 -6.66 0.65
C ILE A 123 -7.51 -7.97 1.44
N THR A 124 -6.54 -8.82 1.16
CA THR A 124 -6.34 -10.10 1.86
C THR A 124 -4.87 -10.27 2.20
N VAL A 125 -4.59 -10.52 3.47
CA VAL A 125 -3.25 -10.75 3.98
C VAL A 125 -2.98 -12.25 4.02
N ARG A 126 -1.90 -12.71 3.38
CA ARG A 126 -1.50 -14.12 3.32
C ARG A 126 -0.01 -14.21 3.59
N ASP A 127 0.37 -14.75 4.75
CA ASP A 127 1.77 -14.81 5.19
C ASP A 127 2.48 -13.46 4.96
N ASN A 128 3.63 -13.45 4.27
CA ASN A 128 4.41 -12.23 3.99
C ASN A 128 3.91 -11.42 2.77
N CYS A 129 2.66 -11.62 2.34
CA CYS A 129 2.07 -11.02 1.17
C CYS A 129 0.72 -10.36 1.47
N VAL A 130 0.43 -9.25 0.79
CA VAL A 130 -0.89 -8.62 0.79
C VAL A 130 -1.42 -8.59 -0.63
N ASP A 131 -2.53 -9.29 -0.86
CA ASP A 131 -3.26 -9.32 -2.12
C ASP A 131 -4.32 -8.22 -2.12
N VAL A 132 -4.33 -7.40 -3.17
CA VAL A 132 -5.22 -6.26 -3.34
C VAL A 132 -5.95 -6.41 -4.67
N ILE A 133 -7.24 -6.74 -4.59
CA ILE A 133 -8.12 -6.82 -5.75
C ILE A 133 -8.90 -5.52 -5.85
N PHE A 134 -8.81 -4.85 -7.00
CA PHE A 134 -9.54 -3.63 -7.30
C PHE A 134 -10.18 -3.68 -8.68
N GLY A 135 -11.48 -3.96 -8.73
CA GLY A 135 -12.19 -4.25 -9.98
C GLY A 135 -11.49 -5.37 -10.75
N GLU A 136 -11.00 -5.07 -11.95
CA GLU A 136 -10.26 -6.01 -12.81
C GLU A 136 -8.74 -6.03 -12.56
N SER A 137 -8.24 -5.33 -11.54
CA SER A 137 -6.81 -5.29 -11.20
C SER A 137 -6.50 -6.15 -9.99
N ARG A 138 -5.30 -6.74 -9.96
CA ARG A 138 -4.77 -7.47 -8.80
C ARG A 138 -3.34 -7.04 -8.50
N SER A 139 -3.08 -6.54 -7.31
CA SER A 139 -1.74 -6.16 -6.85
C SER A 139 -1.30 -7.07 -5.72
N GLU A 140 -0.05 -7.53 -5.74
CA GLU A 140 0.54 -8.36 -4.70
C GLU A 140 1.71 -7.61 -4.05
N ILE A 141 1.56 -7.26 -2.79
CA ILE A 141 2.54 -6.47 -2.05
C ILE A 141 3.37 -7.46 -1.23
N TYR A 142 4.69 -7.46 -1.43
CA TYR A 142 5.61 -8.33 -0.71
C TYR A 142 6.59 -7.51 0.13
N PHE A 143 6.81 -7.99 1.35
CA PHE A 143 7.89 -7.48 2.21
C PHE A 143 8.90 -8.61 2.37
N GLY A 144 10.16 -8.32 2.11
CA GLY A 144 11.23 -9.31 2.18
C GLY A 144 12.57 -8.69 1.86
N ASP A 145 13.62 -9.31 2.41
CA ASP A 145 15.02 -8.92 2.17
C ASP A 145 15.35 -9.12 0.70
N VAL A 146 15.30 -8.05 -0.09
CA VAL A 146 15.93 -8.05 -1.40
C VAL A 146 17.43 -7.99 -1.10
N LYS A 147 18.19 -9.00 -1.55
CA LYS A 147 19.63 -9.20 -1.25
C LYS A 147 20.55 -7.99 -1.51
N ASP A 148 20.02 -6.94 -2.12
CA ASP A 148 20.71 -5.72 -2.51
C ASP A 148 20.54 -4.58 -1.47
N GLY A 149 20.11 -4.90 -0.24
CA GLY A 149 19.96 -3.92 0.85
C GLY A 149 18.68 -3.08 0.76
N SER A 150 17.66 -3.59 0.09
CA SER A 150 16.37 -2.93 -0.08
C SER A 150 15.27 -3.73 0.61
N ASP A 151 14.61 -3.11 1.59
CA ASP A 151 13.70 -3.81 2.51
C ASP A 151 12.25 -3.98 1.98
N ALA A 152 11.89 -3.53 0.76
CA ALA A 152 10.61 -3.94 0.13
C ALA A 152 10.55 -3.95 -1.40
N GLY A 153 9.75 -4.89 -1.91
CA GLY A 153 9.35 -4.93 -3.31
C GLY A 153 7.83 -4.93 -3.47
N LEU A 154 7.29 -3.95 -4.20
CA LEU A 154 5.88 -3.89 -4.57
C LEU A 154 5.68 -4.56 -5.93
N LEU A 155 4.78 -5.55 -6.05
CA LEU A 155 4.38 -6.10 -7.35
C LEU A 155 2.95 -5.64 -7.68
N ILE A 156 2.75 -4.93 -8.79
CA ILE A 156 1.42 -4.54 -9.27
C ILE A 156 1.14 -5.23 -10.60
N CYS A 157 0.15 -6.12 -10.63
CA CYS A 157 -0.28 -6.79 -11.86
C CYS A 157 -1.58 -6.15 -12.40
N ARG A 158 -1.78 -6.14 -13.72
CA ARG A 158 -3.09 -5.84 -14.32
C ARG A 158 -3.78 -7.16 -14.67
N GLY A 159 -5.01 -7.36 -14.19
CA GLY A 159 -5.81 -8.58 -14.42
C GLY A 159 -5.90 -9.54 -13.22
N LEU A 160 -6.71 -10.59 -13.35
CA LEU A 160 -6.91 -11.64 -12.33
C LEU A 160 -6.23 -12.99 -12.67
N THR A 161 -5.81 -13.20 -13.93
CA THR A 161 -5.27 -14.48 -14.42
C THR A 161 -4.11 -14.31 -15.40
N GLY A 162 -3.08 -15.17 -15.28
CA GLY A 162 -2.07 -15.42 -16.31
C GLY A 162 -0.80 -14.57 -16.23
N TYR A 163 0.07 -14.82 -15.24
CA TYR A 163 1.40 -14.19 -15.20
C TYR A 163 2.49 -15.21 -14.93
N GLU A 164 3.61 -15.05 -15.61
CA GLU A 164 4.87 -15.66 -15.22
C GLU A 164 5.71 -14.66 -14.42
N LYS A 165 6.48 -15.18 -13.45
CA LYS A 165 7.43 -14.41 -12.64
C LYS A 165 8.55 -13.77 -13.50
N SER A 166 8.58 -14.01 -14.80
CA SER A 166 9.53 -13.48 -15.79
C SER A 166 9.15 -12.10 -16.34
N ASP A 167 7.89 -11.65 -16.21
CA ASP A 167 7.44 -10.32 -16.67
C ASP A 167 7.82 -9.16 -15.70
N ILE A 168 8.93 -9.35 -14.96
CA ILE A 168 9.40 -8.45 -13.90
C ILE A 168 10.12 -7.26 -14.53
N ILE A 169 9.62 -6.05 -14.25
CA ILE A 169 10.39 -4.83 -14.44
C ILE A 169 11.08 -4.49 -13.11
N LEU A 170 12.35 -4.17 -13.16
CA LEU A 170 13.05 -3.49 -12.07
C LEU A 170 12.92 -1.99 -12.33
N VAL A 171 12.13 -1.30 -11.52
CA VAL A 171 12.06 0.17 -11.58
C VAL A 171 13.22 0.72 -10.76
N SER A 172 14.37 0.88 -11.42
CA SER A 172 15.51 1.65 -10.93
C SER A 172 15.30 3.13 -11.30
N THR A 173 15.46 4.08 -10.37
CA THR A 173 15.14 5.50 -10.61
C THR A 173 15.96 6.20 -11.68
N ASP A 174 17.08 5.60 -12.05
CA ASP A 174 18.03 6.05 -13.05
C ASP A 174 17.54 5.84 -14.50
N LYS A 175 16.42 5.13 -14.71
CA LYS A 175 15.79 5.02 -16.05
C LYS A 175 14.48 5.79 -16.15
N THR A 176 14.34 6.57 -17.22
CA THR A 176 13.39 7.69 -17.33
C THR A 176 11.95 7.33 -17.69
N ASP A 177 11.63 6.09 -18.10
CA ASP A 177 10.26 5.71 -18.46
C ASP A 177 9.99 4.22 -18.24
N ILE A 178 8.91 3.91 -17.52
CA ILE A 178 8.32 2.56 -17.47
C ILE A 178 7.28 2.51 -18.61
N GLY A 179 7.56 1.78 -19.70
CA GLY A 179 6.60 1.60 -20.79
C GLY A 179 5.28 0.98 -20.34
N GLU A 180 4.23 1.10 -21.17
CA GLU A 180 2.98 0.37 -20.93
C GLU A 180 3.23 -1.14 -21.03
N LEU A 181 3.15 -1.85 -19.91
CA LEU A 181 3.29 -3.29 -19.86
C LEU A 181 2.07 -3.94 -19.18
N PRO A 182 1.71 -5.18 -19.57
CA PRO A 182 0.56 -5.90 -19.03
C PRO A 182 0.71 -6.23 -17.54
N SER A 183 1.93 -6.29 -17.02
CA SER A 183 2.25 -6.43 -15.59
C SER A 183 3.46 -5.54 -15.25
N GLN A 184 3.55 -5.06 -14.01
CA GLN A 184 4.67 -4.22 -13.55
C GLN A 184 5.07 -4.64 -12.13
N LYS A 185 6.21 -5.34 -12.00
CA LYS A 185 6.91 -5.38 -10.71
C LYS A 185 7.64 -4.07 -10.47
N VAL A 186 7.71 -3.64 -9.21
CA VAL A 186 8.31 -2.37 -8.79
C VAL A 186 9.09 -2.65 -7.52
N ILE A 187 10.39 -2.89 -7.65
CA ILE A 187 11.25 -3.01 -6.47
C ILE A 187 11.62 -1.61 -5.99
N LEU A 188 11.39 -1.34 -4.71
CA LEU A 188 11.63 -0.05 -4.11
C LEU A 188 12.90 -0.14 -3.28
N THR A 189 13.83 0.74 -3.58
CA THR A 189 15.01 0.94 -2.76
C THR A 189 14.89 2.31 -2.09
N SER A 190 15.63 2.55 -1.01
CA SER A 190 15.72 3.89 -0.41
C SER A 190 16.24 4.95 -1.39
N GLN A 191 16.93 4.51 -2.45
CA GLN A 191 17.47 5.37 -3.52
C GLN A 191 16.45 5.65 -4.63
N ASN A 192 15.42 4.82 -4.75
CA ASN A 192 14.45 4.87 -5.85
C ASN A 192 13.26 5.83 -5.62
N GLY A 193 13.32 6.65 -4.56
CA GLY A 193 12.25 7.60 -4.25
C GLY A 193 10.88 6.93 -4.12
N THR A 194 9.82 7.69 -4.34
CA THR A 194 8.44 7.19 -4.25
C THR A 194 7.77 7.18 -5.63
N VAL A 195 7.11 6.06 -5.95
CA VAL A 195 6.26 5.94 -7.15
C VAL A 195 4.80 5.83 -6.73
N LEU A 196 3.94 6.66 -7.35
CA LEU A 196 2.50 6.65 -7.14
C LEU A 196 1.80 6.02 -8.35
N PHE A 197 1.14 4.89 -8.12
CA PHE A 197 0.24 4.22 -9.05
C PHE A 197 -1.19 4.69 -8.84
N THR A 198 -1.94 4.79 -9.92
CA THR A 198 -3.36 5.11 -9.94
C THR A 198 -4.08 4.08 -10.80
N LEU A 199 -4.87 3.24 -10.15
CA LEU A 199 -5.64 2.15 -10.73
C LEU A 199 -7.11 2.57 -10.89
N SER A 200 -7.68 2.29 -12.05
CA SER A 200 -9.09 2.42 -12.36
C SER A 200 -9.75 1.04 -12.29
N HIS A 201 -11.04 0.99 -11.99
CA HIS A 201 -11.73 -0.30 -11.77
C HIS A 201 -11.71 -1.24 -13.00
N ASN A 202 -11.52 -0.68 -14.19
CA ASN A 202 -11.47 -1.41 -15.47
C ASN A 202 -10.04 -1.85 -15.86
N GLY A 203 -9.14 -1.99 -14.88
CA GLY A 203 -7.76 -2.41 -15.14
C GLY A 203 -6.82 -1.30 -15.61
N LYS A 204 -7.32 -0.09 -15.95
CA LYS A 204 -6.44 0.99 -16.41
C LYS A 204 -5.57 1.54 -15.28
N MET A 205 -4.26 1.44 -15.46
CA MET A 205 -3.24 1.92 -14.52
C MET A 205 -2.45 3.09 -15.12
N THR A 206 -2.14 4.10 -14.32
CA THR A 206 -1.13 5.11 -14.64
C THR A 206 -0.17 5.23 -13.46
N TYR A 207 1.05 5.68 -13.66
CA TYR A 207 1.99 5.95 -12.58
C TYR A 207 2.66 7.31 -12.75
N ARG A 208 3.19 7.86 -11.66
CA ARG A 208 4.08 9.04 -11.68
C ARG A 208 5.08 8.96 -10.53
N ARG A 209 6.24 9.59 -10.71
CA ARG A 209 7.20 9.81 -9.62
C ARG A 209 6.70 10.92 -8.71
N MET A 210 6.90 10.74 -7.41
CA MET A 210 6.73 11.80 -6.42
C MET A 210 8.11 12.43 -6.21
N ALA A 211 8.14 13.77 -6.21
CA ALA A 211 9.34 14.56 -5.95
C ALA A 211 9.63 14.63 -4.45
#